data_AF-A0A7Y2D5C8-F1
#
_entry.id   AF-A0A7Y2D5C8-F1
#
_cell.length_a   1.000
_cell.length_b   1.000
_cell.length_c   1.000
_cell.angle_alpha   90.00
_cell.angle_beta   90.00
_cell.angle_gamma   90.00
#
_symmetry.space_group_name_H-M   'P 1'
#
loop_
_entity.id
_entity.type
_entity.pdbx_description
1 polymer ?
#
loop_
_entity_poly.entity_id
_entity_poly.type
_entity_poly.pdbx_seq_one_letter_code
_entity_poly.pdbx_strand_id
1 'polypeptide(L)'
;MKKEFKDWIELVGRLRRSDAVWPGEKLPVEFKQTHISVLLLGETRVMKLKKPVNFGFLDYSTLERRHFACEREVELNRRLCPGTYLGVRSIIEDEKGIRLSEGGPALEYGVLMNRLPKACMLDEMVRRNTITESDIARIAKRLSEFHRSARRGPDVDVFGGMETIRYNWNENFEQAEPFIGRTVTELDFETIRDWVSSWLEENEEFLNERVEGGHVCDGHGDLRCESICVENGISIFDCIEFNERFRCADVAAEAAFLAMDLDAFGRPDLGYYFYECYSRESGDKELFKLFSFYRCYRAFVRGKVLSFQLDEPEITGKQHKVAKRNARNYFDIAARSTEPNFDKPTMVVVSGLSGTGKTSIARAIACDLGSRVVSSDVVRRSLFGDEESPVEYGEGKYDKKANRLTYQKMIERGIEFLRNDGCVILDATFQRTADRQEVRRRAESVGAAFRLIECRLSPDRIRERLDLRASRNDGLSKATWETYKMQRSELNEGGTGLVADLVLETDGSLSEVSRRALNWLRKDVGQSSMMNEMAHSTGSVIFRPDDS
;
A
#
# COMPACT_ATOMS: atom_id res chain seq x y z
N MET A 1 37.12 -0.76 15.66
CA MET A 1 36.29 -0.35 14.50
C MET A 1 36.97 -0.48 13.13
N LYS A 2 37.91 0.38 12.69
CA LYS A 2 38.45 0.29 11.30
C LYS A 2 39.16 -1.03 10.96
N LYS A 3 39.92 -1.61 11.90
CA LYS A 3 40.60 -2.89 11.71
C LYS A 3 39.61 -4.06 11.72
N GLU A 4 38.75 -4.16 12.73
CA GLU A 4 37.71 -5.18 12.83
C GLU A 4 36.76 -5.20 11.62
N PHE A 5 36.36 -4.03 11.12
CA PHE A 5 35.52 -3.94 9.92
C PHE A 5 36.27 -4.42 8.66
N LYS A 6 37.57 -4.14 8.55
CA LYS A 6 38.41 -4.63 7.46
C LYS A 6 38.56 -6.15 7.54
N ASP A 7 38.85 -6.68 8.71
CA ASP A 7 38.98 -8.13 8.96
C ASP A 7 37.64 -8.84 8.68
N TRP A 8 36.52 -8.21 9.03
CA TRP A 8 35.18 -8.70 8.70
C TRP A 8 34.90 -8.73 7.19
N ILE A 9 35.27 -7.69 6.44
CA ILE A 9 35.15 -7.67 4.97
C ILE A 9 36.01 -8.79 4.34
N GLU A 10 37.21 -9.00 4.87
CA GLU A 10 38.08 -10.09 4.41
C GLU A 10 37.44 -11.46 4.64
N LEU A 11 36.87 -11.69 5.83
CA LEU A 11 36.10 -12.89 6.15
C LEU A 11 34.95 -13.12 5.16
N VAL A 12 34.15 -12.09 4.87
CA VAL A 12 33.08 -12.14 3.86
C VAL A 12 33.62 -12.54 2.49
N GLY A 13 34.76 -11.96 2.08
CA GLY A 13 35.41 -12.27 0.81
C GLY A 13 35.89 -13.73 0.72
N ARG A 14 36.34 -14.31 1.84
CA ARG A 14 36.73 -15.72 1.93
C ARG A 14 35.51 -16.64 1.91
N LEU A 15 34.46 -16.33 2.67
CA LEU A 15 33.19 -17.06 2.69
C LEU A 15 32.56 -17.20 1.30
N ARG A 16 32.59 -16.11 0.52
CA ARG A 16 32.04 -16.06 -0.84
C ARG A 16 32.74 -17.00 -1.82
N ARG A 17 33.96 -17.46 -1.49
CA ARG A 17 34.82 -18.32 -2.32
C ARG A 17 35.10 -19.69 -1.67
N SER A 18 34.42 -20.02 -0.57
CA SER A 18 34.66 -21.29 0.13
C SER A 18 33.77 -22.40 -0.43
N ASP A 19 34.38 -23.41 -1.05
CA ASP A 19 33.68 -24.63 -1.48
C ASP A 19 33.12 -25.42 -0.28
N ALA A 20 33.77 -25.35 0.89
CA ALA A 20 33.24 -25.96 2.11
C ALA A 20 31.93 -25.30 2.61
N VAL A 21 31.68 -24.05 2.22
CA VAL A 21 30.45 -23.32 2.55
C VAL A 21 29.39 -23.50 1.45
N TRP A 22 29.82 -23.59 0.19
CA TRP A 22 28.95 -23.68 -1.00
C TRP A 22 29.33 -24.91 -1.85
N PRO A 23 29.16 -26.13 -1.32
CA PRO A 23 29.70 -27.34 -1.95
C PRO A 23 29.10 -27.57 -3.33
N GLY A 24 29.96 -27.62 -4.34
CA GLY A 24 29.56 -27.91 -5.72
C GLY A 24 28.87 -26.75 -6.45
N GLU A 25 28.84 -25.55 -5.87
CA GLU A 25 28.25 -24.37 -6.50
C GLU A 25 29.28 -23.55 -7.29
N LYS A 26 28.80 -22.68 -8.19
CA LYS A 26 29.67 -21.74 -8.90
C LYS A 26 30.19 -20.62 -7.98
N LEU A 27 31.50 -20.54 -7.82
CA LEU A 27 32.19 -19.54 -7.01
C LEU A 27 32.80 -18.40 -7.86
N PRO A 28 32.94 -17.17 -7.31
CA PRO A 28 32.35 -16.72 -6.06
C PRO A 28 30.84 -16.58 -6.17
N VAL A 29 30.10 -16.93 -5.11
CA VAL A 29 28.63 -16.77 -5.08
C VAL A 29 28.22 -15.29 -5.25
N GLU A 30 26.97 -15.01 -5.61
CA GLU A 30 26.50 -13.63 -5.75
C GLU A 30 26.53 -12.92 -4.38
N PHE A 31 26.83 -11.62 -4.38
CA PHE A 31 26.95 -10.81 -3.17
C PHE A 31 26.04 -9.59 -3.28
N LYS A 32 25.28 -9.29 -2.22
CA LYS A 32 24.52 -8.05 -2.06
C LYS A 32 24.76 -7.44 -0.69
N GLN A 33 24.74 -6.12 -0.62
CA GLN A 33 24.92 -5.37 0.61
C GLN A 33 23.67 -4.51 0.88
N THR A 34 23.28 -4.46 2.14
CA THR A 34 22.30 -3.51 2.70
C THR A 34 23.03 -2.60 3.69
N HIS A 35 22.32 -1.68 4.35
CA HIS A 35 22.91 -0.78 5.36
C HIS A 35 23.51 -1.54 6.55
N ILE A 36 22.85 -2.61 6.99
CA ILE A 36 23.18 -3.34 8.23
C ILE A 36 23.64 -4.78 8.00
N SER A 37 23.60 -5.30 6.77
CA SER A 37 23.90 -6.71 6.48
C SER A 37 24.53 -6.94 5.10
N VAL A 38 25.17 -8.10 4.96
CA VAL A 38 25.63 -8.68 3.69
C VAL A 38 24.85 -9.96 3.42
N LEU A 39 24.45 -10.17 2.17
CA LEU A 39 23.83 -11.38 1.66
C LEU A 39 24.78 -12.08 0.69
N LEU A 40 25.11 -13.34 0.98
CA LEU A 40 25.81 -14.26 0.08
C LEU A 40 24.77 -15.21 -0.52
N LEU A 41 24.64 -15.19 -1.83
CA LEU A 41 23.55 -15.80 -2.59
C LEU A 41 24.10 -16.96 -3.41
N GLY A 42 24.07 -18.16 -2.82
CA GLY A 42 24.32 -19.42 -3.51
C GLY A 42 23.17 -19.82 -4.43
N GLU A 43 23.24 -20.97 -5.08
CA GLU A 43 22.21 -21.42 -6.03
C GLU A 43 20.89 -21.73 -5.34
N THR A 44 20.94 -22.41 -4.19
CA THR A 44 19.76 -22.84 -3.43
C THR A 44 19.65 -22.23 -2.04
N ARG A 45 20.74 -21.66 -1.52
CA ARG A 45 20.81 -21.10 -0.17
C ARG A 45 21.28 -19.65 -0.17
N VAL A 46 20.94 -18.94 0.90
CA VAL A 46 21.39 -17.58 1.17
C VAL A 46 21.96 -17.53 2.57
N MET A 47 23.09 -16.85 2.74
CA MET A 47 23.65 -16.54 4.05
C MET A 47 23.65 -15.04 4.29
N LYS A 48 22.97 -14.62 5.35
CA LYS A 48 22.92 -13.23 5.79
C LYS A 48 23.86 -13.02 6.97
N LEU A 49 24.78 -12.09 6.83
CA LEU A 49 25.76 -11.70 7.85
C LEU A 49 25.45 -10.28 8.31
N LYS A 50 25.45 -10.05 9.63
CA LYS A 50 25.27 -8.71 10.21
C LYS A 50 26.58 -7.94 10.14
N LYS A 51 26.55 -6.68 9.71
CA LYS A 51 27.76 -5.85 9.71
C LYS A 51 28.10 -5.39 11.14
N PRO A 52 29.38 -5.22 11.50
CA PRO A 52 29.76 -4.71 12.81
C PRO A 52 29.60 -3.18 12.88
N VAL A 53 28.36 -2.72 12.97
CA VAL A 53 27.96 -1.29 12.96
C VAL A 53 27.13 -0.93 14.19
N ASN A 54 27.10 0.35 14.55
CA ASN A 54 26.20 0.89 15.56
C ASN A 54 25.60 2.21 15.03
N PHE A 55 24.27 2.25 14.94
CA PHE A 55 23.50 3.41 14.44
C PHE A 55 22.65 4.07 15.54
N GLY A 56 22.88 3.76 16.81
CA GLY A 56 22.11 4.26 17.95
C GLY A 56 20.79 3.52 18.17
N PHE A 57 20.00 3.34 17.11
CA PHE A 57 18.79 2.51 17.14
C PHE A 57 19.07 1.01 16.94
N LEU A 58 20.32 0.67 16.61
CA LEU A 58 20.79 -0.68 16.33
C LEU A 58 22.27 -0.80 16.69
N ASP A 59 22.65 -1.86 17.42
CA ASP A 59 24.04 -2.12 17.78
C ASP A 59 24.46 -3.57 17.47
N TYR A 60 25.27 -3.72 16.43
CA TYR A 60 25.90 -4.97 15.99
C TYR A 60 27.43 -4.96 16.17
N SER A 61 27.94 -4.06 17.00
CA SER A 61 29.39 -3.84 17.18
C SER A 61 30.14 -5.08 17.68
N THR A 62 29.55 -5.90 18.55
CA THR A 62 30.17 -7.11 19.09
C THR A 62 29.63 -8.38 18.45
N LEU A 63 30.44 -9.45 18.51
CA LEU A 63 30.07 -10.75 17.96
C LEU A 63 28.82 -11.33 18.66
N GLU A 64 28.73 -11.15 19.98
CA GLU A 64 27.61 -11.61 20.80
C GLU A 64 26.30 -10.91 20.41
N ARG A 65 26.37 -9.60 20.15
CA ARG A 65 25.20 -8.82 19.68
C ARG A 65 24.74 -9.28 18.30
N ARG A 66 25.67 -9.60 17.40
CA ARG A 66 25.35 -10.17 16.08
C ARG A 66 24.76 -11.57 16.19
N HIS A 67 25.27 -12.41 17.10
CA HIS A 67 24.69 -13.71 17.36
C HIS A 67 23.23 -13.59 17.81
N PHE A 68 22.97 -12.78 18.84
CA PHE A 68 21.62 -12.52 19.35
C PHE A 68 20.70 -11.99 18.25
N ALA A 69 21.17 -11.06 17.42
CA ALA A 69 20.39 -10.53 16.31
C ALA A 69 20.05 -11.61 15.25
N CYS A 70 20.99 -12.50 14.94
CA CYS A 70 20.74 -13.65 14.07
C CYS A 70 19.68 -14.59 14.65
N GLU A 71 19.71 -14.86 15.96
CA GLU A 71 18.70 -15.68 16.64
C GLU A 71 17.31 -15.02 16.60
N ARG A 72 17.23 -13.73 16.92
CA ARG A 72 16.00 -12.93 16.82
C ARG A 72 15.44 -12.90 15.40
N GLU A 73 16.27 -12.71 14.39
CA GLU A 73 15.82 -12.72 13.00
C GLU A 73 15.20 -14.08 12.63
N VAL A 74 15.85 -15.19 12.99
CA VAL A 74 15.32 -16.54 12.73
C VAL A 74 13.99 -16.76 13.42
N GLU A 75 13.88 -16.40 14.70
CA GLU A 75 12.64 -16.56 15.47
C GLU A 75 11.49 -15.76 14.88
N LEU A 76 11.70 -14.45 14.65
CA LEU A 76 10.63 -13.55 14.23
C LEU A 76 10.14 -13.86 12.82
N ASN A 77 11.05 -14.25 11.91
CA ASN A 77 10.66 -14.53 10.53
C ASN A 77 10.04 -15.91 10.34
N ARG A 78 10.37 -16.90 11.18
CA ARG A 78 9.70 -18.23 11.14
C ARG A 78 8.20 -18.16 11.41
N ARG A 79 7.70 -17.10 12.06
CA ARG A 79 6.26 -16.85 12.25
C ARG A 79 5.51 -16.72 10.90
N LEU A 80 6.17 -16.15 9.90
CA LEU A 80 5.59 -15.84 8.61
C LEU A 80 6.10 -16.73 7.46
N CYS A 81 7.33 -17.24 7.54
CA CYS A 81 7.94 -18.10 6.53
C CYS A 81 8.82 -19.21 7.15
N PRO A 82 8.25 -20.19 7.87
CA PRO A 82 9.01 -21.19 8.63
C PRO A 82 9.96 -22.03 7.75
N GLY A 83 9.59 -22.27 6.48
CA GLY A 83 10.41 -23.00 5.52
C GLY A 83 11.60 -22.22 4.96
N THR A 84 11.67 -20.91 5.14
CA THR A 84 12.75 -20.08 4.57
C THR A 84 13.99 -20.05 5.46
N TYR A 85 13.81 -19.97 6.79
CA TYR A 85 14.90 -19.78 7.75
C TYR A 85 15.37 -21.09 8.37
N LEU A 86 16.56 -21.56 7.99
CA LEU A 86 17.12 -22.85 8.43
C LEU A 86 17.77 -22.76 9.80
N GLY A 87 18.21 -21.56 10.19
CA GLY A 87 18.75 -21.27 11.51
C GLY A 87 20.03 -20.46 11.45
N VAL A 88 20.59 -20.21 12.63
CA VAL A 88 21.90 -19.58 12.78
C VAL A 88 23.00 -20.63 12.56
N ARG A 89 24.11 -20.21 11.95
CA ARG A 89 25.31 -21.02 11.77
C ARG A 89 26.52 -20.27 12.30
N SER A 90 27.37 -20.99 13.04
CA SER A 90 28.69 -20.53 13.44
C SER A 90 29.62 -20.63 12.25
N ILE A 91 30.37 -19.57 11.96
CA ILE A 91 31.43 -19.56 10.96
C ILE A 91 32.72 -19.80 11.69
N ILE A 92 33.38 -20.91 11.39
CA ILE A 92 34.62 -21.34 12.04
C ILE A 92 35.71 -21.52 11.00
N GLU A 93 36.95 -21.48 11.46
CA GLU A 93 38.14 -21.77 10.66
C GLU A 93 38.94 -22.88 11.32
N ASP A 94 39.23 -23.92 10.55
CA ASP A 94 40.12 -25.01 10.95
C ASP A 94 41.18 -25.27 9.86
N GLU A 95 41.92 -26.37 9.97
CA GLU A 95 42.95 -26.76 8.99
C GLU A 95 42.42 -26.93 7.55
N LYS A 96 41.11 -27.11 7.38
CA LYS A 96 40.44 -27.25 6.07
C LYS A 96 39.88 -25.92 5.55
N GLY A 97 40.08 -24.82 6.27
CA GLY A 97 39.64 -23.48 5.92
C GLY A 97 38.31 -23.09 6.59
N ILE A 98 37.66 -22.06 6.05
CA ILE A 98 36.39 -21.57 6.61
C ILE A 98 35.23 -22.50 6.23
N ARG A 99 34.45 -22.88 7.24
CA ARG A 99 33.23 -23.69 7.09
C ARG A 99 32.13 -23.26 8.06
N LEU A 100 30.94 -23.83 7.87
CA LEU A 100 29.81 -23.68 8.78
C LEU A 100 29.78 -24.77 9.82
N SER A 101 29.38 -24.41 11.04
CA SER A 101 29.19 -25.30 12.18
C SER A 101 27.89 -24.98 12.90
N GLU A 102 27.36 -25.96 13.63
CA GLU A 102 26.21 -25.78 14.52
C GLU A 102 26.62 -25.23 15.90
N GLY A 103 27.91 -25.19 16.22
CA GLY A 103 28.44 -24.58 17.45
C GLY A 103 29.97 -24.50 17.50
N GLY A 104 30.51 -24.05 18.63
CA GLY A 104 31.95 -23.84 18.86
C GLY A 104 32.38 -22.37 18.79
N PRO A 105 33.68 -22.06 19.01
CA PRO A 105 34.19 -20.69 18.94
C PRO A 105 34.07 -20.13 17.52
N ALA A 106 33.10 -19.24 17.31
CA ALA A 106 32.80 -18.66 16.01
C ALA A 106 33.69 -17.43 15.73
N LEU A 107 34.14 -17.30 14.48
CA LEU A 107 34.68 -16.05 13.94
C LEU A 107 33.55 -15.06 13.62
N GLU A 108 32.39 -15.58 13.20
CA GLU A 108 31.20 -14.81 12.90
C GLU A 108 29.95 -15.71 12.95
N TYR A 109 28.76 -15.13 13.02
CA TYR A 109 27.49 -15.84 12.88
C TYR A 109 26.75 -15.39 11.62
N GLY A 110 26.10 -16.35 10.95
CA GLY A 110 25.26 -16.09 9.79
C GLY A 110 23.90 -16.76 9.90
N VAL A 111 22.86 -16.08 9.38
CA VAL A 111 21.54 -16.68 9.20
C VAL A 111 21.54 -17.41 7.86
N LEU A 112 21.33 -18.74 7.90
CA LEU A 112 21.24 -19.57 6.70
C LEU A 112 19.78 -19.75 6.30
N MET A 113 19.48 -19.52 5.02
CA MET A 113 18.13 -19.48 4.48
C MET A 113 18.04 -20.24 3.16
N ASN A 114 16.83 -20.70 2.80
CA ASN A 114 16.49 -21.09 1.44
C ASN A 114 16.44 -19.87 0.53
N ARG A 115 17.00 -19.99 -0.68
CA ARG A 115 16.89 -18.94 -1.70
C ARG A 115 15.48 -18.93 -2.27
N LEU A 116 14.78 -17.82 -2.05
CA LEU A 116 13.45 -17.63 -2.62
C LEU A 116 13.55 -17.35 -4.14
N PRO A 117 12.62 -17.87 -4.96
CA PRO A 117 12.65 -17.68 -6.41
C PRO A 117 12.43 -16.21 -6.77
N LYS A 118 13.41 -15.58 -7.41
CA LYS A 118 13.34 -14.15 -7.77
C LYS A 118 12.10 -13.79 -8.58
N ALA A 119 11.66 -14.68 -9.48
CA ALA A 119 10.48 -14.43 -10.33
C ALA A 119 9.15 -14.42 -9.54
N CYS A 120 9.13 -14.99 -8.33
CA CYS A 120 7.98 -15.06 -7.44
C CYS A 120 7.99 -13.96 -6.37
N MET A 121 8.98 -13.06 -6.38
CA MET A 121 9.03 -11.93 -5.46
C MET A 121 7.97 -10.89 -5.86
N LEU A 122 7.21 -10.35 -4.91
CA LEU A 122 6.07 -9.47 -5.20
C LEU A 122 6.51 -8.22 -5.96
N ASP A 123 7.64 -7.62 -5.60
CA ASP A 123 8.21 -6.47 -6.31
C ASP A 123 8.53 -6.79 -7.79
N GLU A 124 9.09 -7.98 -8.07
CA GLU A 124 9.34 -8.45 -9.43
C GLU A 124 8.06 -8.76 -10.19
N MET A 125 7.08 -9.41 -9.54
CA MET A 125 5.78 -9.73 -10.13
C MET A 125 4.99 -8.47 -10.48
N VAL A 126 5.05 -7.43 -9.64
CA VAL A 126 4.43 -6.13 -9.91
C VAL A 126 5.11 -5.46 -11.11
N ARG A 127 6.46 -5.39 -11.13
CA ARG A 127 7.21 -4.78 -12.25
C ARG A 127 6.96 -5.49 -13.59
N ARG A 128 6.82 -6.81 -13.58
CA ARG A 128 6.54 -7.62 -14.78
C ARG A 128 5.05 -7.70 -15.11
N ASN A 129 4.20 -7.09 -14.29
CA ASN A 129 2.76 -7.16 -14.38
C ASN A 129 2.27 -8.62 -14.47
N THR A 130 2.78 -9.52 -13.62
CA THR A 130 2.38 -10.94 -13.53
C THR A 130 1.61 -11.25 -12.26
N ILE A 131 1.55 -10.32 -11.30
CA ILE A 131 0.72 -10.44 -10.10
C ILE A 131 -0.77 -10.37 -10.44
N THR A 132 -1.58 -11.19 -9.77
CA THR A 132 -3.05 -11.22 -9.94
C THR A 132 -3.79 -10.72 -8.69
N GLU A 133 -5.07 -10.38 -8.81
CA GLU A 133 -5.93 -10.10 -7.65
C GLU A 133 -6.00 -11.30 -6.69
N SER A 134 -5.98 -12.53 -7.21
CA SER A 134 -5.97 -13.74 -6.36
C SER A 134 -4.74 -13.81 -5.45
N ASP A 135 -3.57 -13.46 -5.99
CA ASP A 135 -2.33 -13.42 -5.21
C ASP A 135 -2.38 -12.35 -4.11
N ILE A 136 -2.91 -11.16 -4.44
CA ILE A 136 -3.10 -10.08 -3.45
C ILE A 136 -4.05 -10.52 -2.33
N ALA A 137 -5.15 -11.21 -2.66
CA ALA A 137 -6.08 -11.74 -1.67
C ALA A 137 -5.42 -12.83 -0.78
N ARG A 138 -4.58 -13.70 -1.35
CA ARG A 138 -3.78 -14.69 -0.58
C ARG A 138 -2.82 -14.01 0.40
N ILE A 139 -2.19 -12.91 0.00
CA ILE A 139 -1.30 -12.12 0.88
C ILE A 139 -2.10 -11.51 2.03
N ALA A 140 -3.22 -10.86 1.74
CA ALA A 140 -4.10 -10.27 2.75
C ALA A 140 -4.58 -11.30 3.77
N LYS A 141 -5.00 -12.48 3.31
CA LYS A 141 -5.41 -13.59 4.16
C LYS A 141 -4.26 -14.07 5.05
N ARG A 142 -3.08 -14.34 4.48
CA ARG A 142 -1.91 -14.81 5.25
C ARG A 142 -1.51 -13.82 6.34
N LEU A 143 -1.55 -12.52 6.04
CA LEU A 143 -1.22 -11.46 7.00
C LEU A 143 -2.28 -11.37 8.11
N SER A 144 -3.57 -11.44 7.78
CA SER A 144 -4.65 -11.47 8.77
C SER A 144 -4.55 -12.68 9.71
N GLU A 145 -4.22 -13.87 9.18
CA GLU A 145 -3.99 -15.08 10.00
C GLU A 145 -2.80 -14.90 10.97
N PHE A 146 -1.73 -14.26 10.51
CA PHE A 146 -0.61 -13.92 11.37
C PHE A 146 -1.01 -12.93 12.47
N HIS A 147 -1.65 -11.81 12.12
CA HIS A 147 -2.06 -10.80 13.11
C HIS A 147 -3.07 -11.31 14.14
N ARG A 148 -3.90 -12.30 13.80
CA ARG A 148 -4.80 -12.97 14.75
C ARG A 148 -4.08 -13.75 15.84
N SER A 149 -2.86 -14.22 15.58
CA SER A 149 -2.06 -15.06 16.51
C SER A 149 -0.79 -14.37 17.02
N ALA A 150 -0.50 -13.16 16.55
CA ALA A 150 0.66 -12.38 16.96
C ALA A 150 0.60 -12.02 18.45
N ARG A 151 1.78 -11.84 19.08
CA ARG A 151 1.89 -11.42 20.49
C ARG A 151 1.18 -10.09 20.69
N ARG A 152 0.42 -10.00 21.78
CA ARG A 152 -0.28 -8.80 22.29
C ARG A 152 -0.10 -8.75 23.81
N GLY A 153 -0.46 -7.62 24.42
CA GLY A 153 -0.39 -7.43 25.86
C GLY A 153 0.20 -6.07 26.21
N PRO A 154 0.23 -5.70 27.51
CA PRO A 154 0.58 -4.34 27.93
C PRO A 154 1.96 -3.86 27.46
N ASP A 155 2.93 -4.77 27.31
CA ASP A 155 4.27 -4.48 26.80
C ASP A 155 4.29 -4.19 25.28
N VAL A 156 3.29 -4.65 24.55
CA VAL A 156 3.08 -4.40 23.12
C VAL A 156 2.14 -3.21 22.90
N ASP A 157 1.08 -3.11 23.71
CA ASP A 157 0.01 -2.10 23.62
C ASP A 157 0.56 -0.67 23.76
N VAL A 158 1.60 -0.49 24.58
CA VAL A 158 2.31 0.79 24.75
C VAL A 158 2.77 1.39 23.41
N PHE A 159 3.07 0.55 22.40
CA PHE A 159 3.53 1.01 21.10
C PHE A 159 2.42 1.52 20.18
N GLY A 160 1.16 1.15 20.44
CA GLY A 160 0.00 1.72 19.76
C GLY A 160 -0.61 2.92 20.50
N GLY A 161 -0.14 3.21 21.72
CA GLY A 161 -0.60 4.35 22.50
C GLY A 161 -0.23 5.71 21.86
N MET A 162 -1.05 6.71 22.16
CA MET A 162 -0.93 8.07 21.64
C MET A 162 0.46 8.69 21.84
N GLU A 163 1.06 8.50 23.02
CA GLU A 163 2.40 9.00 23.33
C GLU A 163 3.46 8.45 22.35
N THR A 164 3.46 7.13 22.12
CA THR A 164 4.39 6.50 21.19
C THR A 164 4.15 6.94 19.75
N ILE A 165 2.89 7.04 19.32
CA ILE A 165 2.56 7.49 17.96
C ILE A 165 3.04 8.93 17.74
N ARG A 166 2.80 9.83 18.69
CA ARG A 166 3.25 11.24 18.63
C ARG A 166 4.78 11.32 18.62
N TYR A 167 5.45 10.55 19.48
CA TYR A 167 6.90 10.46 19.51
C TYR A 167 7.48 9.99 18.17
N ASN A 168 6.89 8.95 17.57
CA ASN A 168 7.30 8.44 16.26
C ASN A 168 7.18 9.52 15.17
N TRP A 169 6.10 10.31 15.17
CA TRP A 169 5.94 11.40 14.21
C TRP A 169 6.94 12.52 14.41
N ASN A 170 7.14 12.97 15.65
CA ASN A 170 8.11 14.03 15.97
C ASN A 170 9.53 13.62 15.56
N GLU A 171 9.96 12.40 15.92
CA GLU A 171 11.27 11.86 15.50
C GLU A 171 11.39 11.80 13.97
N ASN A 172 10.31 11.44 13.26
CA ASN A 172 10.32 11.43 11.80
C ASN A 172 10.47 12.84 11.22
N PHE A 173 9.73 13.83 11.73
CA PHE A 173 9.83 15.22 11.27
C PHE A 173 11.23 15.79 11.52
N GLU A 174 11.75 15.69 12.74
CA GLU A 174 13.09 16.14 13.11
C GLU A 174 14.17 15.56 12.19
N GLN A 175 14.11 14.25 11.94
CA GLN A 175 15.07 13.57 11.07
C GLN A 175 14.90 13.89 9.58
N ALA A 176 13.74 14.40 9.18
CA ALA A 176 13.44 14.77 7.79
C ALA A 176 13.75 16.25 7.48
N GLU A 177 13.89 17.12 8.49
CA GLU A 177 14.22 18.54 8.33
C GLU A 177 15.41 18.82 7.37
N PRO A 178 16.55 18.10 7.44
CA PRO A 178 17.69 18.33 6.55
C PRO A 178 17.41 18.06 5.06
N PHE A 179 16.26 17.46 4.76
CA PHE A 179 15.86 17.05 3.41
C PHE A 179 14.74 17.91 2.81
N ILE A 180 14.24 18.91 3.54
CA ILE A 180 13.36 19.95 3.01
C ILE A 180 14.07 20.69 1.86
N GLY A 181 13.36 20.86 0.74
CA GLY A 181 13.91 21.40 -0.52
C GLY A 181 14.76 20.40 -1.33
N ARG A 182 15.17 19.26 -0.74
CA ARG A 182 15.94 18.21 -1.42
C ARG A 182 15.00 17.12 -1.95
N THR A 183 14.28 16.45 -1.07
CA THR A 183 13.39 15.31 -1.39
C THR A 183 11.94 15.53 -0.98
N VAL A 184 11.66 16.42 -0.05
CA VAL A 184 10.31 16.91 0.30
C VAL A 184 10.27 18.42 0.07
N THR A 185 9.14 18.96 -0.39
CA THR A 185 8.99 20.42 -0.50
C THR A 185 8.64 21.00 0.87
N GLU A 186 8.91 22.29 1.09
CA GLU A 186 8.53 22.97 2.33
C GLU A 186 7.01 22.93 2.54
N LEU A 187 6.25 23.22 1.48
CA LEU A 187 4.78 23.15 1.49
C LEU A 187 4.27 21.74 1.86
N ASP A 188 4.78 20.68 1.23
CA ASP A 188 4.34 19.31 1.54
C ASP A 188 4.69 18.93 2.98
N PHE A 189 5.88 19.31 3.46
CA PHE A 189 6.32 19.01 4.82
C PHE A 189 5.43 19.67 5.86
N GLU A 190 5.14 20.97 5.70
CA GLU A 190 4.25 21.72 6.60
C GLU A 190 2.81 21.19 6.55
N THR A 191 2.29 20.94 5.34
CA THR A 191 0.95 20.36 5.15
C THR A 191 0.81 19.03 5.88
N ILE A 192 1.81 18.14 5.74
CA ILE A 192 1.80 16.84 6.41
C ILE A 192 1.87 17.02 7.93
N ARG A 193 2.76 17.88 8.43
CA ARG A 193 2.93 18.12 9.87
C ARG A 193 1.67 18.65 10.52
N ASP A 194 1.04 19.64 9.91
CA ASP A 194 -0.13 20.31 10.46
C ASP A 194 -1.35 19.37 10.42
N TRP A 195 -1.50 18.60 9.33
CA TRP A 195 -2.54 17.58 9.22
C TRP A 195 -2.37 16.45 10.23
N VAL A 196 -1.16 15.91 10.39
CA VAL A 196 -0.86 14.85 11.38
C VAL A 196 -1.17 15.34 12.79
N SER A 197 -0.77 16.57 13.13
CA SER A 197 -1.00 17.13 14.45
C SER A 197 -2.50 17.25 14.76
N SER A 198 -3.27 17.81 13.82
CA SER A 198 -4.72 17.96 13.95
C SER A 198 -5.43 16.61 14.02
N TRP A 199 -5.07 15.66 13.13
CA TRP A 199 -5.67 14.33 13.10
C TRP A 199 -5.43 13.57 14.41
N LEU A 200 -4.23 13.66 14.97
CA LEU A 200 -3.89 13.04 16.24
C LEU A 200 -4.74 13.58 17.38
N GLU A 201 -4.91 14.90 17.48
CA GLU A 201 -5.75 15.54 18.51
C GLU A 201 -7.22 15.14 18.37
N GLU A 202 -7.75 15.10 17.15
CA GLU A 202 -9.14 14.73 16.89
C GLU A 202 -9.45 13.24 17.12
N ASN A 203 -8.44 12.36 17.02
CA ASN A 203 -8.62 10.91 17.04
C ASN A 203 -7.96 10.23 18.26
N GLU A 204 -7.58 10.99 19.30
CA GLU A 204 -6.93 10.44 20.49
C GLU A 204 -7.78 9.36 21.19
N GLU A 205 -9.07 9.64 21.42
CA GLU A 205 -10.01 8.69 22.03
C GLU A 205 -10.12 7.42 21.17
N PHE A 206 -10.27 7.59 19.86
CA PHE A 206 -10.37 6.47 18.91
C PHE A 206 -9.10 5.60 18.90
N LEU A 207 -7.91 6.19 18.96
CA LEU A 207 -6.67 5.43 19.06
C LEU A 207 -6.59 4.63 20.37
N ASN A 208 -7.03 5.20 21.48
CA ASN A 208 -7.08 4.50 22.78
C ASN A 208 -8.08 3.34 22.74
N GLU A 209 -9.29 3.54 22.17
CA GLU A 209 -10.26 2.47 21.96
C GLU A 209 -9.68 1.31 21.15
N ARG A 210 -8.78 1.60 20.20
CA ARG A 210 -8.12 0.57 19.40
C ARG A 210 -7.07 -0.22 20.17
N VAL A 211 -6.34 0.45 21.07
CA VAL A 211 -5.44 -0.24 22.01
C VAL A 211 -6.26 -1.18 22.91
N GLU A 212 -7.32 -0.67 23.53
CA GLU A 212 -8.21 -1.44 24.40
C GLU A 212 -8.93 -2.58 23.67
N GLY A 213 -9.30 -2.35 22.40
CA GLY A 213 -9.88 -3.35 21.50
C GLY A 213 -8.89 -4.44 21.04
N GLY A 214 -7.63 -4.36 21.47
CA GLY A 214 -6.60 -5.35 21.17
C GLY A 214 -6.18 -5.34 19.70
N HIS A 215 -6.13 -4.16 19.07
CA HIS A 215 -5.68 -4.01 17.68
C HIS A 215 -4.16 -3.89 17.53
N VAL A 216 -3.42 -3.60 18.60
CA VAL A 216 -1.94 -3.51 18.61
C VAL A 216 -1.31 -4.89 18.75
N CYS A 217 -0.35 -5.23 17.89
CA CYS A 217 0.38 -6.50 17.97
C CYS A 217 1.87 -6.35 17.64
N ASP A 218 2.65 -7.35 18.04
CA ASP A 218 4.01 -7.58 17.55
C ASP A 218 3.95 -8.09 16.10
N GLY A 219 3.95 -7.14 15.16
CA GLY A 219 3.79 -7.37 13.74
C GLY A 219 5.09 -7.68 12.99
N HIS A 220 5.14 -7.27 11.72
CA HIS A 220 6.31 -7.36 10.86
C HIS A 220 7.18 -6.11 10.96
N GLY A 221 6.56 -4.92 11.00
CA GLY A 221 7.19 -3.60 11.15
C GLY A 221 7.72 -2.97 9.85
N ASP A 222 7.93 -3.77 8.81
CA ASP A 222 8.56 -3.33 7.55
C ASP A 222 8.00 -4.05 6.31
N LEU A 223 6.67 -4.13 6.21
CA LEU A 223 5.98 -4.96 5.23
C LEU A 223 5.99 -4.36 3.81
N ARG A 224 7.05 -4.66 3.05
CA ARG A 224 7.25 -4.18 1.67
C ARG A 224 7.04 -5.26 0.61
N CYS A 225 6.89 -4.87 -0.64
CA CYS A 225 6.84 -5.78 -1.79
C CYS A 225 8.11 -6.64 -1.89
N GLU A 226 9.28 -6.09 -1.54
CA GLU A 226 10.56 -6.82 -1.55
C GLU A 226 10.65 -7.90 -0.47
N SER A 227 9.77 -7.85 0.52
CA SER A 227 9.70 -8.76 1.68
C SER A 227 8.68 -9.89 1.50
N ILE A 228 8.10 -10.05 0.30
CA ILE A 228 7.03 -11.02 0.04
C ILE A 228 7.36 -11.88 -1.19
N CYS A 229 7.26 -13.20 -1.03
CA CYS A 229 7.36 -14.17 -2.11
C CYS A 229 6.04 -14.96 -2.25
N VAL A 230 5.51 -14.99 -3.47
CA VAL A 230 4.24 -15.63 -3.85
C VAL A 230 4.55 -16.85 -4.73
N GLU A 231 4.62 -18.02 -4.11
CA GLU A 231 4.86 -19.29 -4.80
C GLU A 231 3.76 -20.29 -4.40
N ASN A 232 4.12 -21.49 -3.93
CA ASN A 232 3.19 -22.50 -3.43
C ASN A 232 2.45 -22.04 -2.15
N GLY A 233 3.02 -21.06 -1.46
CA GLY A 233 2.42 -20.33 -0.35
C GLY A 233 2.83 -18.86 -0.38
N ILE A 234 2.52 -18.14 0.70
CA ILE A 234 2.95 -16.76 0.91
C ILE A 234 4.04 -16.76 1.97
N SER A 235 5.25 -16.38 1.58
CA SER A 235 6.39 -16.18 2.49
C SER A 235 6.62 -14.69 2.67
N ILE A 236 6.44 -14.22 3.90
CA ILE A 236 6.75 -12.84 4.30
C ILE A 236 7.99 -12.89 5.21
N PHE A 237 9.03 -12.14 4.88
CA PHE A 237 10.35 -12.23 5.53
C PHE A 237 10.99 -10.85 5.68
N ASP A 238 12.12 -10.80 6.41
CA ASP A 238 12.83 -9.57 6.75
C ASP A 238 12.07 -8.67 7.75
N CYS A 239 11.42 -9.29 8.73
CA CYS A 239 10.81 -8.63 9.89
C CYS A 239 11.86 -7.91 10.75
N ILE A 240 11.53 -6.74 11.30
CA ILE A 240 12.44 -5.93 12.14
C ILE A 240 12.82 -6.67 13.42
N GLU A 241 14.08 -7.12 13.52
CA GLU A 241 14.55 -7.91 14.66
C GLU A 241 15.07 -7.10 15.84
N PHE A 242 15.33 -5.80 15.64
CA PHE A 242 16.18 -5.02 16.54
C PHE A 242 15.46 -3.93 17.35
N ASN A 243 14.23 -3.56 16.98
CA ASN A 243 13.51 -2.49 17.67
C ASN A 243 12.01 -2.79 17.70
N GLU A 244 11.49 -3.05 18.90
CA GLU A 244 10.07 -3.38 19.09
C GLU A 244 9.15 -2.22 18.77
N ARG A 245 9.56 -0.97 19.00
CA ARG A 245 8.78 0.24 18.67
C ARG A 245 8.48 0.34 17.17
N PHE A 246 9.35 -0.22 16.32
CA PHE A 246 9.14 -0.25 14.88
C PHE A 246 8.36 -1.48 14.41
N ARG A 247 8.34 -2.56 15.20
CA ARG A 247 7.68 -3.83 14.90
C ARG A 247 6.26 -3.91 15.45
N CYS A 248 6.02 -3.31 16.60
CA CYS A 248 4.75 -3.32 17.31
C CYS A 248 3.93 -2.08 16.95
N ALA A 249 2.72 -2.29 16.43
CA ALA A 249 1.81 -1.22 16.05
C ALA A 249 0.38 -1.77 15.90
N ASP A 250 -0.58 -0.86 15.68
CA ASP A 250 -1.90 -1.24 15.20
C ASP A 250 -1.78 -2.03 13.87
N VAL A 251 -2.56 -3.09 13.73
CA VAL A 251 -2.61 -3.90 12.50
C VAL A 251 -2.94 -3.09 11.24
N ALA A 252 -3.66 -1.97 11.37
CA ALA A 252 -3.91 -1.03 10.28
C ALA A 252 -2.61 -0.39 9.76
N ALA A 253 -1.62 -0.15 10.64
CA ALA A 253 -0.33 0.40 10.26
C ALA A 253 0.51 -0.59 9.43
N GLU A 254 0.37 -1.89 9.70
CA GLU A 254 1.00 -2.96 8.93
C GLU A 254 0.34 -3.13 7.56
N ALA A 255 -1.00 -3.16 7.52
CA ALA A 255 -1.74 -3.25 6.26
C ALA A 255 -1.53 -2.02 5.36
N ALA A 256 -1.52 -0.82 5.94
CA ALA A 256 -1.25 0.40 5.20
C ALA A 256 0.16 0.43 4.61
N PHE A 257 1.14 -0.24 5.24
CA PHE A 257 2.51 -0.31 4.72
C PHE A 257 2.54 -0.97 3.35
N LEU A 258 2.00 -2.19 3.21
CA LEU A 258 2.02 -2.87 1.92
C LEU A 258 1.14 -2.18 0.88
N ALA A 259 0.00 -1.63 1.30
CA ALA A 259 -0.86 -0.85 0.41
C ALA A 259 -0.13 0.38 -0.17
N MET A 260 0.60 1.10 0.69
CA MET A 260 1.44 2.24 0.34
C MET A 260 2.60 1.82 -0.59
N ASP A 261 3.27 0.71 -0.28
CA ASP A 261 4.40 0.23 -1.07
C ASP A 261 3.96 -0.21 -2.48
N LEU A 262 2.80 -0.88 -2.61
CA LEU A 262 2.21 -1.21 -3.92
C LEU A 262 1.90 0.04 -4.76
N ASP A 263 1.45 1.13 -4.14
CA ASP A 263 1.28 2.41 -4.84
C ASP A 263 2.64 3.01 -5.25
N ALA A 264 3.66 2.93 -4.41
CA ALA A 264 5.01 3.36 -4.78
C ALA A 264 5.58 2.59 -5.99
N PHE A 265 5.10 1.36 -6.22
CA PHE A 265 5.38 0.54 -7.40
C PHE A 265 4.45 0.81 -8.61
N GLY A 266 3.58 1.82 -8.51
CA GLY A 266 2.66 2.23 -9.58
C GLY A 266 1.37 1.39 -9.66
N ARG A 267 1.03 0.65 -8.60
CA ARG A 267 -0.20 -0.16 -8.49
C ARG A 267 -1.06 0.23 -7.29
N PRO A 268 -1.53 1.49 -7.21
CA PRO A 268 -2.46 1.92 -6.15
C PRO A 268 -3.77 1.12 -6.16
N ASP A 269 -4.18 0.59 -7.32
CA ASP A 269 -5.35 -0.30 -7.43
C ASP A 269 -5.15 -1.61 -6.66
N LEU A 270 -3.95 -2.20 -6.71
CA LEU A 270 -3.63 -3.40 -5.94
C LEU A 270 -3.38 -3.09 -4.48
N GLY A 271 -2.76 -1.94 -4.17
CA GLY A 271 -2.60 -1.48 -2.79
C GLY A 271 -3.93 -1.32 -2.08
N TYR A 272 -4.89 -0.66 -2.73
CA TYR A 272 -6.25 -0.54 -2.24
C TYR A 272 -6.95 -1.90 -2.12
N TYR A 273 -6.87 -2.73 -3.17
CA TYR A 273 -7.52 -4.03 -3.16
C TYR A 273 -6.96 -4.95 -2.06
N PHE A 274 -5.65 -4.90 -1.82
CA PHE A 274 -5.01 -5.56 -0.68
C PHE A 274 -5.64 -5.11 0.65
N TYR A 275 -5.73 -3.79 0.87
CA TYR A 275 -6.28 -3.23 2.10
C TYR A 275 -7.76 -3.59 2.30
N GLU A 276 -8.53 -3.59 1.22
CA GLU A 276 -9.93 -4.00 1.19
C GLU A 276 -10.08 -5.50 1.54
N CYS A 277 -9.28 -6.37 0.92
CA CYS A 277 -9.24 -7.80 1.26
C CYS A 277 -8.84 -8.00 2.72
N TYR A 278 -7.83 -7.29 3.20
CA TYR A 278 -7.37 -7.40 4.59
C TYR A 278 -8.45 -6.98 5.58
N SER A 279 -9.17 -5.87 5.35
CA SER A 279 -10.30 -5.43 6.18
C SER A 279 -11.41 -6.49 6.27
N ARG A 280 -11.72 -7.18 5.15
CA ARG A 280 -12.70 -8.28 5.15
C ARG A 280 -12.20 -9.49 5.94
N GLU A 281 -10.94 -9.88 5.75
CA GLU A 281 -10.33 -11.05 6.41
C GLU A 281 -10.06 -10.83 7.90
N SER A 282 -9.79 -9.59 8.33
CA SER A 282 -9.61 -9.25 9.74
C SER A 282 -10.94 -9.03 10.47
N GLY A 283 -12.00 -8.67 9.72
CA GLY A 283 -13.29 -8.28 10.29
C GLY A 283 -13.28 -6.87 10.91
N ASP A 284 -12.18 -6.13 10.75
CA ASP A 284 -12.02 -4.78 11.29
C ASP A 284 -12.79 -3.77 10.42
N LYS A 285 -13.93 -3.33 10.96
CA LYS A 285 -14.82 -2.38 10.29
C LYS A 285 -14.27 -0.96 10.29
N GLU A 286 -13.35 -0.63 11.19
CA GLU A 286 -12.84 0.72 11.39
C GLU A 286 -11.51 0.97 10.69
N LEU A 287 -10.92 -0.08 10.13
CA LEU A 287 -9.64 -0.04 9.40
C LEU A 287 -9.54 1.10 8.38
N PHE A 288 -10.62 1.44 7.67
CA PHE A 288 -10.61 2.51 6.67
C PHE A 288 -10.50 3.92 7.29
N LYS A 289 -10.95 4.14 8.53
CA LYS A 289 -10.76 5.42 9.24
C LYS A 289 -9.27 5.74 9.44
N LEU A 290 -8.44 4.70 9.57
CA LEU A 290 -7.00 4.80 9.80
C LEU A 290 -6.15 4.80 8.52
N PHE A 291 -6.78 4.53 7.36
CA PHE A 291 -6.03 4.18 6.16
C PHE A 291 -5.14 5.32 5.67
N SER A 292 -5.69 6.53 5.52
CA SER A 292 -4.93 7.70 5.10
C SER A 292 -3.83 8.06 6.10
N PHE A 293 -4.11 7.98 7.40
CA PHE A 293 -3.15 8.30 8.46
C PHE A 293 -1.94 7.37 8.42
N TYR A 294 -2.16 6.06 8.43
CA TYR A 294 -1.04 5.12 8.40
C TYR A 294 -0.38 5.01 7.02
N ARG A 295 -1.12 5.23 5.93
CA ARG A 295 -0.52 5.35 4.59
C ARG A 295 0.43 6.54 4.53
N CYS A 296 0.02 7.69 5.07
CA CYS A 296 0.87 8.88 5.21
C CYS A 296 2.12 8.58 6.04
N TYR A 297 1.94 8.01 7.24
CA TYR A 297 3.02 7.63 8.14
C TYR A 297 4.06 6.74 7.47
N ARG A 298 3.63 5.63 6.85
CA ARG A 298 4.55 4.68 6.22
C ARG A 298 5.25 5.29 5.02
N ALA A 299 4.54 6.09 4.21
CA ALA A 299 5.14 6.82 3.10
C ALA A 299 6.19 7.82 3.59
N PHE A 300 5.91 8.59 4.64
CA PHE A 300 6.85 9.55 5.22
C PHE A 300 8.11 8.85 5.74
N VAL A 301 7.95 7.74 6.48
CA VAL A 301 9.08 6.92 6.96
C VAL A 301 9.96 6.45 5.79
N ARG A 302 9.36 5.95 4.70
CA ARG A 302 10.13 5.51 3.51
C ARG A 302 10.82 6.67 2.79
N GLY A 303 10.14 7.81 2.63
CA GLY A 303 10.70 9.03 2.06
C GLY A 303 11.93 9.48 2.84
N LYS A 304 11.82 9.53 4.17
CA LYS A 304 12.91 9.87 5.09
C LYS A 304 14.09 8.89 4.98
N VAL A 305 13.85 7.58 5.13
CA VAL A 305 14.91 6.56 5.11
C VAL A 305 15.67 6.56 3.78
N LEU A 306 14.98 6.72 2.66
CA LEU A 306 15.63 6.83 1.35
C LEU A 306 16.38 8.15 1.17
N SER A 307 16.01 9.20 1.91
CA SER A 307 16.72 10.48 1.88
C SER A 307 18.08 10.39 2.59
N PHE A 308 18.21 9.58 3.64
CA PHE A 308 19.51 9.33 4.29
C PHE A 308 20.58 8.80 3.32
N GLN A 309 20.17 8.02 2.31
CA GLN A 309 21.08 7.50 1.27
C GLN A 309 21.73 8.61 0.43
N LEU A 310 21.19 9.83 0.43
CA LEU A 310 21.76 10.95 -0.31
C LEU A 310 23.01 11.52 0.35
N ASP A 311 23.20 11.26 1.64
CA ASP A 311 24.36 11.72 2.41
C ASP A 311 25.43 10.61 2.55
N GLU A 312 25.18 9.42 2.00
CA GLU A 312 26.13 8.31 1.97
C GLU A 312 27.20 8.55 0.86
N PRO A 313 28.50 8.61 1.20
CA PRO A 313 29.57 8.90 0.23
C PRO A 313 29.67 7.90 -0.92
N GLU A 314 29.16 6.69 -0.70
CA GLU A 314 29.22 5.56 -1.63
C GLU A 314 28.17 5.67 -2.75
N ILE A 315 27.12 6.48 -2.55
CA ILE A 315 26.00 6.65 -3.48
C ILE A 315 26.29 7.82 -4.41
N THR A 316 26.75 7.53 -5.63
CA THR A 316 27.14 8.56 -6.61
C THR A 316 26.38 8.48 -7.93
N GLY A 317 26.33 9.62 -8.64
CA GLY A 317 25.83 9.70 -10.02
C GLY A 317 24.38 9.21 -10.17
N LYS A 318 24.20 8.08 -10.87
CA LYS A 318 22.87 7.53 -11.18
C LYS A 318 22.13 7.02 -9.94
N GLN A 319 22.83 6.40 -9.00
CA GLN A 319 22.21 5.87 -7.77
C GLN A 319 21.63 7.00 -6.92
N HIS A 320 22.36 8.11 -6.78
CA HIS A 320 21.89 9.31 -6.09
C HIS A 320 20.61 9.88 -6.74
N LYS A 321 20.55 9.96 -8.09
CA LYS A 321 19.34 10.42 -8.78
C LYS A 321 18.13 9.49 -8.57
N VAL A 322 18.35 8.18 -8.55
CA VAL A 322 17.31 7.18 -8.30
C VAL A 322 16.80 7.26 -6.86
N ALA A 323 17.70 7.30 -5.87
CA ALA A 323 17.33 7.46 -4.46
C ALA A 323 16.52 8.74 -4.24
N LYS A 324 16.97 9.87 -4.79
CA LYS A 324 16.26 11.16 -4.71
C LYS A 324 14.85 11.09 -5.33
N ARG A 325 14.71 10.46 -6.49
CA ARG A 325 13.40 10.29 -7.15
C ARG A 325 12.48 9.38 -6.34
N ASN A 326 12.99 8.28 -5.81
CA ASN A 326 12.21 7.34 -5.02
C ASN A 326 11.75 8.00 -3.70
N ALA A 327 12.64 8.70 -3.00
CA ALA A 327 12.29 9.46 -1.80
C ALA A 327 11.17 10.48 -2.07
N ARG A 328 11.28 11.26 -3.16
CA ARG A 328 10.23 12.19 -3.60
C ARG A 328 8.89 11.51 -3.87
N ASN A 329 8.91 10.32 -4.47
CA ASN A 329 7.68 9.57 -4.74
C ASN A 329 6.96 9.17 -3.44
N TYR A 330 7.71 8.79 -2.40
CA TYR A 330 7.13 8.48 -1.10
C TYR A 330 6.60 9.74 -0.39
N PHE A 331 7.30 10.87 -0.45
CA PHE A 331 6.75 12.11 0.08
C PHE A 331 5.51 12.61 -0.69
N ASP A 332 5.45 12.41 -2.01
CA ASP A 332 4.23 12.65 -2.82
C ASP A 332 3.06 11.78 -2.34
N ILE A 333 3.30 10.49 -2.05
CA ILE A 333 2.27 9.61 -1.47
C ILE A 333 1.84 10.11 -0.08
N ALA A 334 2.78 10.55 0.76
CA ALA A 334 2.49 11.08 2.08
C ALA A 334 1.62 12.33 1.99
N ALA A 335 2.00 13.32 1.18
CA ALA A 335 1.26 14.56 0.95
C ALA A 335 -0.15 14.28 0.41
N ARG A 336 -0.27 13.42 -0.61
CA ARG A 336 -1.58 13.06 -1.19
C ARG A 336 -2.52 12.35 -0.23
N SER A 337 -2.00 11.75 0.84
CA SER A 337 -2.79 11.12 1.91
C SER A 337 -3.36 12.14 2.91
N THR A 338 -2.83 13.37 2.92
CA THR A 338 -3.26 14.46 3.81
C THR A 338 -4.27 15.41 3.18
N GLU A 339 -4.36 15.38 1.84
CA GLU A 339 -5.22 16.30 1.10
C GLU A 339 -6.69 16.12 1.48
N PRO A 340 -7.41 17.23 1.74
CA PRO A 340 -8.61 17.23 2.57
C PRO A 340 -9.76 16.42 1.98
N ASN A 341 -10.58 15.94 2.89
CA ASN A 341 -11.94 15.53 2.59
C ASN A 341 -12.70 16.72 2.01
N PHE A 342 -13.51 16.45 1.00
CA PHE A 342 -14.40 17.41 0.36
C PHE A 342 -15.19 18.24 1.39
N ASP A 343 -15.46 19.52 1.09
CA ASP A 343 -16.26 20.43 1.94
C ASP A 343 -17.64 19.88 2.33
N LYS A 344 -18.13 18.90 1.55
CA LYS A 344 -19.38 18.18 1.79
C LYS A 344 -19.15 16.70 1.55
N PRO A 345 -19.92 15.82 2.21
CA PRO A 345 -19.91 14.41 1.87
C PRO A 345 -20.04 14.21 0.36
N THR A 346 -19.17 13.42 -0.27
CA THR A 346 -19.12 13.30 -1.74
C THR A 346 -19.27 11.86 -2.20
N MET A 347 -20.23 11.64 -3.10
CA MET A 347 -20.43 10.38 -3.80
C MET A 347 -19.84 10.48 -5.21
N VAL A 348 -18.76 9.75 -5.45
CA VAL A 348 -18.08 9.69 -6.75
C VAL A 348 -18.53 8.45 -7.50
N VAL A 349 -19.05 8.61 -8.71
CA VAL A 349 -19.36 7.52 -9.61
C VAL A 349 -18.25 7.39 -10.64
N VAL A 350 -17.64 6.21 -10.73
CA VAL A 350 -16.70 5.86 -11.79
C VAL A 350 -17.41 4.89 -12.73
N SER A 351 -17.74 5.37 -13.93
CA SER A 351 -18.45 4.65 -14.96
C SER A 351 -17.57 4.33 -16.16
N GLY A 352 -18.08 3.50 -17.07
CA GLY A 352 -17.37 3.08 -18.27
C GLY A 352 -17.77 1.67 -18.69
N LEU A 353 -17.53 1.33 -19.96
CA LEU A 353 -17.79 0.00 -20.48
C LEU A 353 -16.82 -1.03 -19.90
N SER A 354 -17.14 -2.31 -20.01
CA SER A 354 -16.24 -3.38 -19.58
C SER A 354 -14.90 -3.29 -20.31
N GLY A 355 -13.80 -3.39 -19.56
CA GLY A 355 -12.43 -3.30 -20.10
C GLY A 355 -11.86 -1.88 -20.21
N THR A 356 -12.63 -0.82 -19.91
CA THR A 356 -12.11 0.56 -19.91
C THR A 356 -11.26 0.92 -18.68
N GLY A 357 -11.03 -0.01 -17.74
CA GLY A 357 -10.20 0.26 -16.56
C GLY A 357 -10.90 0.97 -15.40
N LYS A 358 -12.23 1.14 -15.47
CA LYS A 358 -13.06 1.76 -14.41
C LYS A 358 -12.74 1.28 -12.99
N THR A 359 -12.56 -0.02 -12.78
CA THR A 359 -12.32 -0.60 -11.45
C THR A 359 -10.93 -0.25 -10.93
N SER A 360 -9.91 -0.28 -11.80
CA SER A 360 -8.55 0.16 -11.44
C SER A 360 -8.53 1.66 -11.11
N ILE A 361 -9.24 2.49 -11.86
CA ILE A 361 -9.37 3.92 -11.59
C ILE A 361 -10.13 4.18 -10.27
N ALA A 362 -11.26 3.52 -10.06
CA ALA A 362 -12.04 3.63 -8.83
C ALA A 362 -11.19 3.29 -7.60
N ARG A 363 -10.47 2.16 -7.64
CA ARG A 363 -9.58 1.73 -6.54
C ARG A 363 -8.38 2.67 -6.36
N ALA A 364 -7.79 3.17 -7.44
CA ALA A 364 -6.68 4.12 -7.35
C ALA A 364 -7.10 5.45 -6.71
N ILE A 365 -8.24 6.00 -7.12
CA ILE A 365 -8.83 7.20 -6.51
C ILE A 365 -9.16 6.93 -5.03
N ALA A 366 -9.76 5.77 -4.74
CA ALA A 366 -10.10 5.37 -3.37
C ALA A 366 -8.86 5.24 -2.46
N CYS A 367 -7.74 4.79 -3.03
CA CYS A 367 -6.46 4.69 -2.33
C CYS A 367 -5.99 6.06 -1.81
N ASP A 368 -6.05 7.08 -2.68
CA ASP A 368 -5.62 8.43 -2.34
C ASP A 368 -6.62 9.19 -1.45
N LEU A 369 -7.92 8.91 -1.57
CA LEU A 369 -8.96 9.53 -0.74
C LEU A 369 -9.25 8.78 0.57
N GLY A 370 -8.58 7.66 0.84
CA GLY A 370 -8.87 6.82 2.00
C GLY A 370 -10.30 6.24 2.03
N SER A 371 -11.00 6.26 0.89
CA SER A 371 -12.46 6.03 0.83
C SER A 371 -12.82 4.59 0.49
N ARG A 372 -14.05 4.17 0.81
CA ARG A 372 -14.56 2.85 0.40
C ARG A 372 -15.09 2.84 -1.04
N VAL A 373 -14.88 1.73 -1.74
CA VAL A 373 -15.44 1.44 -3.07
C VAL A 373 -16.60 0.46 -2.93
N VAL A 374 -17.74 0.77 -3.56
CA VAL A 374 -18.84 -0.17 -3.74
C VAL A 374 -18.89 -0.55 -5.21
N SER A 375 -18.48 -1.79 -5.50
CA SER A 375 -18.47 -2.33 -6.87
C SER A 375 -19.75 -3.10 -7.17
N SER A 376 -20.34 -2.84 -8.34
CA SER A 376 -21.51 -3.59 -8.81
C SER A 376 -21.23 -5.09 -8.95
N ASP A 377 -20.01 -5.49 -9.31
CA ASP A 377 -19.65 -6.92 -9.43
C ASP A 377 -19.63 -7.60 -8.05
N VAL A 378 -19.10 -6.93 -7.02
CA VAL A 378 -19.11 -7.41 -5.64
C VAL A 378 -20.54 -7.51 -5.08
N VAL A 379 -21.35 -6.47 -5.30
CA VAL A 379 -22.75 -6.46 -4.86
C VAL A 379 -23.55 -7.55 -5.57
N ARG A 380 -23.34 -7.73 -6.88
CA ARG A 380 -24.00 -8.77 -7.67
C ARG A 380 -23.64 -10.17 -7.17
N ARG A 381 -22.37 -10.45 -6.88
CA ARG A 381 -21.94 -11.71 -6.25
C ARG A 381 -22.61 -11.91 -4.88
N SER A 382 -22.71 -10.86 -4.06
CA SER A 382 -23.37 -10.95 -2.75
C SER A 382 -24.87 -11.22 -2.84
N LEU A 383 -25.56 -10.73 -3.87
CA LEU A 383 -27.02 -10.89 -4.02
C LEU A 383 -27.41 -12.22 -4.67
N PHE A 384 -26.61 -12.69 -5.64
CA PHE A 384 -26.98 -13.82 -6.49
C PHE A 384 -26.02 -15.03 -6.36
N GLY A 385 -24.97 -14.93 -5.55
CA GLY A 385 -23.97 -15.98 -5.38
C GLY A 385 -22.91 -16.01 -6.49
N ASP A 386 -22.00 -16.98 -6.37
CA ASP A 386 -21.05 -17.35 -7.41
C ASP A 386 -21.64 -18.46 -8.28
N GLU A 387 -21.63 -18.29 -9.60
CA GLU A 387 -21.94 -19.37 -10.54
C GLU A 387 -20.66 -19.85 -11.24
N GLU A 388 -20.54 -21.17 -11.36
CA GLU A 388 -19.41 -21.86 -12.00
C GLU A 388 -19.30 -21.53 -13.50
N SER A 389 -20.40 -21.14 -14.16
CA SER A 389 -20.47 -20.83 -15.59
C SER A 389 -20.66 -19.33 -15.87
N PRO A 390 -20.10 -18.78 -16.98
CA PRO A 390 -20.36 -17.41 -17.38
C PRO A 390 -21.80 -17.25 -17.90
N VAL A 391 -22.63 -16.52 -17.15
CA VAL A 391 -23.97 -16.09 -17.61
C VAL A 391 -23.81 -15.00 -18.66
N GLU A 392 -24.50 -15.12 -19.79
CA GLU A 392 -24.51 -14.09 -20.82
C GLU A 392 -25.08 -12.76 -20.29
N TYR A 393 -24.56 -11.65 -20.80
CA TYR A 393 -25.03 -10.33 -20.44
C TYR A 393 -26.47 -10.13 -20.94
N GLY A 394 -27.37 -9.67 -20.08
CA GLY A 394 -28.81 -9.53 -20.39
C GLY A 394 -29.69 -10.67 -19.86
N GLU A 395 -29.10 -11.76 -19.35
CA GLU A 395 -29.81 -12.88 -18.76
C GLU A 395 -29.46 -13.06 -17.27
N GLY A 396 -30.35 -13.73 -16.52
CA GLY A 396 -30.16 -14.05 -15.10
C GLY A 396 -29.77 -12.83 -14.24
N LYS A 397 -28.60 -12.87 -13.60
CA LYS A 397 -28.08 -11.79 -12.75
C LYS A 397 -27.77 -10.47 -13.47
N TYR A 398 -27.82 -10.45 -14.81
CA TYR A 398 -27.63 -9.27 -15.64
C TYR A 398 -28.93 -8.84 -16.36
N ASP A 399 -30.07 -9.43 -16.03
CA ASP A 399 -31.35 -8.95 -16.54
C ASP A 399 -31.70 -7.54 -16.00
N LYS A 400 -32.72 -6.90 -16.59
CA LYS A 400 -33.11 -5.52 -16.22
C LYS A 400 -33.54 -5.39 -14.74
N LYS A 401 -34.17 -6.41 -14.15
CA LYS A 401 -34.62 -6.40 -12.74
C LYS A 401 -33.43 -6.61 -11.80
N ALA A 402 -32.56 -7.58 -12.11
CA ALA A 402 -31.35 -7.88 -11.35
C ALA A 402 -30.36 -6.70 -11.35
N ASN A 403 -30.17 -6.03 -12.50
CA ASN A 403 -29.36 -4.81 -12.57
C ASN A 403 -29.95 -3.67 -11.73
N ARG A 404 -31.27 -3.46 -11.77
CA ARG A 404 -31.94 -2.44 -10.94
C ARG A 404 -31.76 -2.73 -9.45
N LEU A 405 -31.94 -3.98 -9.02
CA LEU A 405 -31.74 -4.39 -7.63
C LEU A 405 -30.28 -4.22 -7.20
N THR A 406 -29.33 -4.57 -8.06
CA THR A 406 -27.88 -4.40 -7.82
C THR A 406 -27.56 -2.92 -7.60
N TYR A 407 -28.02 -2.03 -8.48
CA TYR A 407 -27.75 -0.59 -8.34
C TYR A 407 -28.44 0.01 -7.12
N GLN A 408 -29.67 -0.41 -6.80
CA GLN A 408 -30.33 0.02 -5.57
C GLN A 408 -29.50 -0.34 -4.33
N LYS A 409 -29.05 -1.60 -4.22
CA LYS A 409 -28.22 -2.07 -3.09
C LYS A 409 -26.85 -1.39 -3.05
N MET A 410 -26.28 -1.11 -4.21
CA MET A 410 -25.03 -0.37 -4.33
C MET A 410 -25.15 1.06 -3.80
N ILE A 411 -26.25 1.76 -4.13
CA ILE A 411 -26.53 3.11 -3.62
C ILE A 411 -26.80 3.08 -2.10
N GLU A 412 -27.58 2.11 -1.61
CA GLU A 412 -27.86 1.94 -0.18
C GLU A 412 -26.56 1.78 0.63
N ARG A 413 -25.67 0.88 0.19
CA ARG A 413 -24.36 0.67 0.81
C ARG A 413 -23.43 1.88 0.65
N GLY A 414 -23.52 2.57 -0.49
CA GLY A 414 -22.79 3.81 -0.73
C GLY A 414 -23.13 4.88 0.31
N ILE A 415 -24.42 5.10 0.57
CA ILE A 415 -24.90 6.06 1.58
C ILE A 415 -24.44 5.69 2.99
N GLU A 416 -24.39 4.40 3.33
CA GLU A 416 -23.89 3.95 4.63
C GLU A 416 -22.41 4.31 4.83
N PHE A 417 -21.55 4.02 3.85
CA PHE A 417 -20.14 4.38 3.92
C PHE A 417 -19.91 5.88 3.89
N LEU A 418 -20.69 6.61 3.09
CA LEU A 418 -20.59 8.06 2.98
C LEU A 418 -20.79 8.78 4.33
N ARG A 419 -21.66 8.25 5.20
CA ARG A 419 -21.88 8.80 6.55
C ARG A 419 -20.68 8.62 7.47
N ASN A 420 -19.89 7.58 7.27
CA ASN A 420 -18.74 7.26 8.13
C ASN A 420 -17.44 7.86 7.60
N ASP A 421 -17.28 7.89 6.27
CA ASP A 421 -15.99 8.17 5.63
C ASP A 421 -15.97 9.54 4.94
N GLY A 422 -17.11 10.24 4.83
CA GLY A 422 -17.24 11.51 4.11
C GLY A 422 -17.11 11.41 2.58
N CYS A 423 -16.57 10.31 2.06
CA CYS A 423 -16.51 10.04 0.63
C CYS A 423 -16.73 8.56 0.34
N VAL A 424 -17.41 8.28 -0.77
CA VAL A 424 -17.61 6.91 -1.28
C VAL A 424 -17.51 6.88 -2.79
N ILE A 425 -16.95 5.79 -3.32
CA ILE A 425 -16.82 5.57 -4.76
C ILE A 425 -17.73 4.43 -5.20
N LEU A 426 -18.55 4.66 -6.22
CA LEU A 426 -19.38 3.64 -6.86
C LEU A 426 -18.77 3.22 -8.20
N ASP A 427 -18.43 1.93 -8.34
CA ASP A 427 -17.86 1.33 -9.57
C ASP A 427 -18.91 0.48 -10.29
N ALA A 428 -19.50 1.04 -11.34
CA ALA A 428 -20.46 0.36 -12.20
C ALA A 428 -20.53 0.98 -13.59
N THR A 429 -21.04 0.23 -14.58
CA THR A 429 -21.14 0.74 -15.95
C THR A 429 -22.09 1.93 -16.08
N PHE A 430 -23.19 1.95 -15.32
CA PHE A 430 -24.18 3.04 -15.26
C PHE A 430 -24.57 3.65 -16.62
N GLN A 431 -24.90 2.79 -17.57
CA GLN A 431 -25.12 3.17 -18.96
C GLN A 431 -26.39 4.01 -19.16
N ARG A 432 -27.46 3.72 -18.41
CA ARG A 432 -28.74 4.43 -18.57
C ARG A 432 -28.72 5.74 -17.81
N THR A 433 -29.20 6.81 -18.47
CA THR A 433 -29.39 8.13 -17.87
C THR A 433 -30.23 8.08 -16.59
N ALA A 434 -31.28 7.26 -16.58
CA ALA A 434 -32.15 7.09 -15.41
C ALA A 434 -31.39 6.52 -14.19
N ASP A 435 -30.44 5.61 -14.40
CA ASP A 435 -29.63 5.06 -13.31
C ASP A 435 -28.70 6.13 -12.74
N ARG A 436 -28.06 6.93 -13.59
CA ARG A 436 -27.19 8.05 -13.16
C ARG A 436 -27.96 9.12 -12.40
N GLN A 437 -29.16 9.47 -12.88
CA GLN A 437 -30.04 10.43 -12.21
C GLN A 437 -30.53 9.90 -10.85
N GLU A 438 -30.82 8.61 -10.73
CA GLU A 438 -31.21 8.03 -9.44
C GLU A 438 -30.07 8.09 -8.42
N VAL A 439 -28.82 7.78 -8.82
CA VAL A 439 -27.66 7.94 -7.92
C VAL A 439 -27.52 9.39 -7.46
N ARG A 440 -27.58 10.35 -8.40
CA ARG A 440 -27.50 11.79 -8.08
C ARG A 440 -28.58 12.20 -7.10
N ARG A 441 -29.84 11.88 -7.39
CA ARG A 441 -30.98 12.20 -6.53
C ARG A 441 -30.81 11.63 -5.11
N ARG A 442 -30.28 10.40 -5.01
CA ARG A 442 -30.03 9.74 -3.72
C ARG A 442 -28.87 10.35 -2.95
N ALA A 443 -27.79 10.75 -3.62
CA ALA A 443 -26.69 11.51 -3.01
C ALA A 443 -27.18 12.87 -2.48
N GLU A 444 -27.88 13.64 -3.33
CA GLU A 444 -28.42 14.97 -2.96
C GLU A 444 -29.43 14.87 -1.80
N SER A 445 -30.23 13.80 -1.73
CA SER A 445 -31.19 13.59 -0.64
C SER A 445 -30.57 13.43 0.75
N VAL A 446 -29.26 13.13 0.82
CA VAL A 446 -28.50 13.05 2.09
C VAL A 446 -27.51 14.22 2.23
N GLY A 447 -27.68 15.28 1.44
CA GLY A 447 -26.82 16.47 1.47
C GLY A 447 -25.45 16.28 0.82
N ALA A 448 -25.25 15.20 0.08
CA ALA A 448 -23.97 14.88 -0.51
C ALA A 448 -23.81 15.46 -1.92
N ALA A 449 -22.58 15.85 -2.25
CA ALA A 449 -22.19 16.19 -3.60
C ALA A 449 -22.15 14.91 -4.47
N PHE A 450 -22.56 15.05 -5.73
CA PHE A 450 -22.44 14.00 -6.75
C PHE A 450 -21.35 14.38 -7.76
N ARG A 451 -20.48 13.42 -8.10
CA ARG A 451 -19.43 13.58 -9.12
C ARG A 451 -19.41 12.35 -10.03
N LEU A 452 -19.40 12.54 -11.34
CA LEU A 452 -19.42 11.47 -12.34
C LEU A 452 -18.18 11.50 -13.23
N ILE A 453 -17.41 10.43 -13.17
CA ILE A 453 -16.22 10.18 -13.98
C ILE A 453 -16.52 9.05 -14.97
N GLU A 454 -16.38 9.28 -16.27
CA GLU A 454 -16.54 8.27 -17.31
C GLU A 454 -15.17 7.82 -17.86
N CYS A 455 -14.84 6.54 -17.72
CA CYS A 455 -13.63 5.93 -18.26
C CYS A 455 -13.86 5.44 -19.70
N ARG A 456 -12.99 5.91 -20.61
CA ARG A 456 -12.97 5.54 -22.03
C ARG A 456 -11.66 4.89 -22.43
N LEU A 457 -11.76 4.07 -23.47
CA LEU A 457 -10.65 3.40 -24.11
C LEU A 457 -11.06 2.97 -25.53
N SER A 458 -10.10 2.92 -26.45
CA SER A 458 -10.37 2.43 -27.80
C SER A 458 -10.78 0.94 -27.80
N PRO A 459 -11.68 0.51 -28.72
CA PRO A 459 -12.16 -0.86 -28.78
C PRO A 459 -11.04 -1.91 -28.92
N ASP A 460 -10.01 -1.62 -29.71
CA ASP A 460 -8.89 -2.54 -29.92
C ASP A 460 -8.13 -2.81 -28.62
N ARG A 461 -7.87 -1.76 -27.83
CA ARG A 461 -7.22 -1.88 -26.52
C ARG A 461 -8.12 -2.53 -25.48
N ILE A 462 -9.43 -2.36 -25.57
CA ILE A 462 -10.38 -3.07 -24.69
C ILE A 462 -10.28 -4.58 -24.95
N ARG A 463 -10.25 -4.99 -26.22
CA ARG A 463 -10.10 -6.40 -26.59
C ARG A 463 -8.81 -6.99 -26.02
N GLU A 464 -7.68 -6.33 -26.25
CA GLU A 464 -6.38 -6.76 -25.70
C GLU A 464 -6.41 -6.92 -24.18
N ARG A 465 -7.01 -5.97 -23.45
CA ARG A 465 -7.13 -6.03 -21.99
C ARG A 465 -7.99 -7.20 -21.52
N LEU A 466 -9.12 -7.45 -22.19
CA LEU A 466 -10.04 -8.53 -21.83
C LEU A 466 -9.40 -9.91 -22.11
N ASP A 467 -8.68 -10.05 -23.23
CA ASP A 467 -7.97 -11.28 -23.59
C ASP A 467 -6.84 -11.59 -22.58
N LEU A 468 -6.04 -10.58 -22.22
CA LEU A 468 -5.00 -10.72 -21.20
C LEU A 468 -5.57 -11.12 -19.84
N ARG A 469 -6.68 -10.49 -19.42
CA ARG A 469 -7.35 -10.79 -18.16
C ARG A 469 -7.88 -12.22 -18.13
N ALA A 470 -8.53 -12.65 -19.21
CA ALA A 470 -9.06 -14.01 -19.33
C ALA A 470 -7.94 -15.06 -19.28
N SER A 471 -6.82 -14.83 -19.96
CA SER A 471 -5.68 -15.75 -19.94
C SER A 471 -5.04 -15.94 -18.57
N ARG A 472 -5.20 -14.96 -17.68
CA ARG A 472 -4.66 -14.95 -16.31
C ARG A 472 -5.68 -15.30 -15.24
N ASN A 473 -6.95 -15.50 -15.61
CA ASN A 473 -8.07 -15.65 -14.69
C ASN A 473 -8.10 -14.53 -13.62
N ASP A 474 -7.83 -13.29 -14.05
CA ASP A 474 -7.59 -12.16 -13.15
C ASP A 474 -8.86 -11.33 -12.87
N GLY A 475 -9.02 -10.94 -11.60
CA GLY A 475 -10.09 -10.09 -11.07
C GLY A 475 -11.53 -10.64 -11.10
N LEU A 476 -12.43 -9.96 -10.40
CA LEU A 476 -13.81 -10.43 -10.13
C LEU A 476 -14.78 -10.44 -11.33
N SER A 477 -14.57 -9.57 -12.31
CA SER A 477 -15.44 -9.44 -13.48
C SER A 477 -15.10 -10.49 -14.54
N LYS A 478 -16.08 -11.32 -14.92
CA LYS A 478 -15.96 -12.32 -16.01
C LYS A 478 -16.33 -11.74 -17.39
N ALA A 479 -16.25 -10.42 -17.57
CA ALA A 479 -16.68 -9.75 -18.81
C ALA A 479 -15.82 -10.19 -20.01
N THR A 480 -16.47 -10.41 -21.15
CA THR A 480 -15.82 -10.84 -22.41
C THR A 480 -15.94 -9.76 -23.48
N TRP A 481 -15.30 -9.98 -24.63
CA TRP A 481 -15.49 -9.11 -25.81
C TRP A 481 -16.96 -9.01 -26.24
N GLU A 482 -17.72 -10.10 -26.10
CA GLU A 482 -19.16 -10.10 -26.36
C GLU A 482 -19.92 -9.21 -25.37
N THR A 483 -19.56 -9.27 -24.07
CA THR A 483 -20.10 -8.35 -23.06
C THR A 483 -19.89 -6.89 -23.45
N TYR A 484 -18.70 -6.54 -23.92
CA TYR A 484 -18.41 -5.18 -24.38
C TYR A 484 -19.28 -4.77 -25.58
N LYS A 485 -19.42 -5.63 -26.59
CA LYS A 485 -20.23 -5.33 -27.79
C LYS A 485 -21.70 -5.09 -27.44
N MET A 486 -22.28 -5.94 -26.59
CA MET A 486 -23.67 -5.77 -26.12
C MET A 486 -23.83 -4.44 -25.38
N GLN A 487 -22.94 -4.16 -24.45
CA GLN A 487 -22.90 -2.91 -23.70
C GLN A 487 -22.79 -1.67 -24.60
N ARG A 488 -21.97 -1.73 -25.66
CA ARG A 488 -21.81 -0.64 -26.62
C ARG A 488 -23.07 -0.43 -27.47
N SER A 489 -23.76 -1.50 -27.85
CA SER A 489 -25.04 -1.40 -28.59
C SER A 489 -26.09 -0.68 -27.76
N GLU A 490 -26.29 -1.09 -26.50
CA GLU A 490 -27.25 -0.46 -25.58
C GLU A 490 -26.95 1.04 -25.35
N LEU A 491 -25.66 1.42 -25.30
CA LEU A 491 -25.26 2.82 -25.14
C LEU A 491 -25.67 3.68 -26.34
N ASN A 492 -25.52 3.16 -27.56
CA ASN A 492 -25.86 3.88 -28.79
C ASN A 492 -27.39 4.09 -28.93
N GLU A 493 -28.20 3.21 -28.36
CA GLU A 493 -29.67 3.29 -28.38
C GLU A 493 -30.24 4.25 -27.32
N GLY A 494 -29.47 4.61 -26.29
CA GLY A 494 -29.95 5.27 -25.08
C GLY A 494 -30.07 6.81 -25.10
N GLY A 495 -29.65 7.49 -26.17
CA GLY A 495 -29.70 8.96 -26.29
C GLY A 495 -28.81 9.74 -25.31
N THR A 496 -28.48 10.98 -25.64
CA THR A 496 -27.61 11.87 -24.85
C THR A 496 -28.30 12.32 -23.56
N GLY A 497 -28.11 11.60 -22.47
CA GLY A 497 -28.45 12.07 -21.13
C GLY A 497 -27.23 12.19 -20.23
N LEU A 498 -27.36 12.98 -19.15
CA LEU A 498 -26.35 13.33 -18.14
C LEU A 498 -24.89 13.14 -18.58
N VAL A 499 -24.29 14.22 -19.10
CA VAL A 499 -22.88 14.27 -19.50
C VAL A 499 -22.01 14.01 -18.28
N ALA A 500 -20.96 13.20 -18.44
CA ALA A 500 -19.98 13.00 -17.38
C ALA A 500 -19.35 14.34 -16.99
N ASP A 501 -19.15 14.56 -15.68
CA ASP A 501 -18.49 15.77 -15.21
C ASP A 501 -16.99 15.73 -15.58
N LEU A 502 -16.42 14.52 -15.69
CA LEU A 502 -15.08 14.27 -16.23
C LEU A 502 -15.08 13.03 -17.13
N VAL A 503 -14.49 13.14 -18.33
CA VAL A 503 -14.17 11.99 -19.19
C VAL A 503 -12.68 11.68 -19.07
N LEU A 504 -12.35 10.43 -18.75
CA LEU A 504 -10.98 9.94 -18.62
C LEU A 504 -10.66 8.93 -19.71
N GLU A 505 -9.80 9.33 -20.65
CA GLU A 505 -9.09 8.34 -21.48
C GLU A 505 -8.09 7.58 -20.60
N THR A 506 -8.18 6.25 -20.64
CA THR A 506 -7.44 5.32 -19.75
C THR A 506 -6.30 4.60 -20.47
N ASP A 507 -5.76 5.23 -21.50
CA ASP A 507 -4.74 4.71 -22.39
C ASP A 507 -3.32 4.81 -21.79
N GLY A 508 -3.11 5.77 -20.89
CA GLY A 508 -1.87 6.00 -20.14
C GLY A 508 -1.65 5.11 -18.91
N SER A 509 -0.64 5.46 -18.10
CA SER A 509 -0.34 4.75 -16.85
C SER A 509 -1.41 4.98 -15.79
N LEU A 510 -1.66 4.00 -14.93
CA LEU A 510 -2.70 4.09 -13.90
C LEU A 510 -2.48 5.29 -12.96
N SER A 511 -1.25 5.50 -12.49
CA SER A 511 -0.89 6.62 -11.62
C SER A 511 -1.13 7.98 -12.27
N GLU A 512 -0.83 8.13 -13.56
CA GLU A 512 -1.07 9.38 -14.28
C GLU A 512 -2.56 9.67 -14.46
N VAL A 513 -3.32 8.67 -14.92
CA VAL A 513 -4.76 8.83 -15.18
C VAL A 513 -5.54 9.06 -13.87
N SER A 514 -5.19 8.35 -12.80
CA SER A 514 -5.80 8.55 -11.47
C SER A 514 -5.44 9.91 -10.87
N ARG A 515 -4.20 10.40 -11.01
CA ARG A 515 -3.82 11.77 -10.62
C ARG A 515 -4.64 12.83 -11.33
N ARG A 516 -4.91 12.68 -12.63
CA ARG A 516 -5.79 13.60 -13.37
C ARG A 516 -7.20 13.64 -12.76
N ALA A 517 -7.73 12.47 -12.39
CA ALA A 517 -9.03 12.35 -11.75
C ALA A 517 -9.07 13.02 -10.37
N LEU A 518 -8.05 12.78 -9.54
CA LEU A 518 -7.92 13.36 -8.20
C LEU A 518 -7.76 14.87 -8.24
N ASN A 519 -6.90 15.38 -9.12
CA ASN A 519 -6.73 16.83 -9.30
C ASN A 519 -8.05 17.51 -9.70
N TRP A 520 -8.85 16.85 -10.53
CA TRP A 520 -10.18 17.35 -10.88
C TRP A 520 -11.16 17.31 -9.69
N LEU A 521 -11.20 16.18 -8.96
CA LEU A 521 -12.04 16.03 -7.77
C LEU A 521 -11.72 17.10 -6.70
N ARG A 522 -10.44 17.41 -6.51
CA ARG A 522 -9.96 18.34 -5.47
C ARG A 522 -10.04 19.81 -5.86
N LYS A 523 -9.93 20.17 -7.15
CA LYS A 523 -10.02 21.58 -7.61
C LYS A 523 -11.37 22.24 -7.31
N ASP A 524 -12.43 21.46 -7.25
CA ASP A 524 -13.79 21.97 -7.04
C ASP A 524 -14.10 22.31 -5.56
N VAL A 525 -13.24 21.86 -4.64
CA VAL A 525 -13.25 22.24 -3.21
C VAL A 525 -12.76 23.70 -3.06
N GLY A 526 -11.71 24.07 -3.80
CA GLY A 526 -11.10 25.41 -3.72
C GLY A 526 -11.98 26.57 -4.22
N GLN A 527 -12.81 26.34 -5.25
CA GLN A 527 -13.71 27.40 -5.76
C GLN A 527 -14.90 27.69 -4.83
N SER A 528 -15.39 26.70 -4.07
CA SER A 528 -16.42 26.94 -3.05
C SER A 528 -15.88 27.71 -1.85
N SER A 529 -14.64 27.43 -1.40
CA SER A 529 -14.03 28.18 -0.28
C SER A 529 -13.79 29.66 -0.62
N MET A 530 -13.28 29.98 -1.82
CA MET A 530 -13.09 31.37 -2.26
C MET A 530 -14.43 32.11 -2.46
N MET A 531 -15.49 31.44 -2.90
CA MET A 531 -16.81 32.06 -3.00
C MET A 531 -17.45 32.31 -1.63
N ASN A 532 -17.20 31.45 -0.63
CA ASN A 532 -17.69 31.66 0.74
C ASN A 532 -16.93 32.80 1.46
N GLU A 533 -15.62 32.94 1.24
CA GLU A 533 -14.86 34.10 1.77
C GLU A 533 -15.28 35.43 1.13
N MET A 534 -15.64 35.44 -0.16
CA MET A 534 -16.18 36.63 -0.83
C MET A 534 -17.64 36.95 -0.41
N ALA A 535 -18.43 35.93 -0.05
CA ALA A 535 -19.80 36.11 0.45
C ALA A 535 -19.83 36.62 1.90
N HIS A 536 -18.78 36.38 2.69
CA HIS A 536 -18.65 36.92 4.06
C HIS A 536 -17.97 38.28 4.14
N SER A 537 -17.27 38.74 3.09
CA SER A 537 -16.64 40.07 3.05
C SER A 537 -17.53 41.19 2.45
N THR A 538 -18.73 40.87 1.95
CA THR A 538 -19.63 41.84 1.28
C THR A 538 -20.91 42.16 2.06
N GLY A 539 -20.96 41.87 3.35
CA GLY A 539 -22.11 42.16 4.21
C GLY A 539 -21.84 43.25 5.25
N SER A 540 -22.05 44.52 4.88
CA SER A 540 -22.52 45.66 5.70
C SER A 540 -21.67 46.94 5.55
N VAL A 541 -21.98 47.74 4.54
CA VAL A 541 -21.81 49.20 4.62
C VAL A 541 -23.15 49.82 4.27
N ILE A 542 -23.97 50.06 5.28
CA ILE A 542 -25.19 50.86 5.19
C ILE A 542 -24.74 52.33 5.27
N PHE A 543 -24.63 53.00 4.13
CA PHE A 543 -24.55 54.46 4.09
C PHE A 543 -25.96 55.03 4.30
N ARG A 544 -26.16 55.79 5.38
CA ARG A 544 -27.31 56.69 5.55
C ARG A 544 -26.96 58.05 4.91
N PRO A 545 -27.87 58.68 4.15
CA PRO A 545 -27.68 60.04 3.67
C PRO A 545 -28.11 61.08 4.72
N ASP A 546 -27.32 62.14 4.80
CA ASP A 546 -27.56 63.53 5.22
C ASP A 546 -28.30 63.85 6.54
N ASP A 547 -27.64 64.64 7.41
CA ASP A 547 -28.06 66.02 7.72
C ASP A 547 -27.01 66.76 8.59
N SER A 548 -26.74 68.01 8.18
CA SER A 548 -26.01 69.13 8.83
C SER A 548 -24.50 69.06 9.06
#